data_AF-A0A9Q1LK95-F1
#
_entry.id   AF-A0A9Q1LK95-F1
#
_cell.length_a   1.000
_cell.length_b   1.000
_cell.length_c   1.000
_cell.angle_alpha   90.00
_cell.angle_beta   90.00
_cell.angle_gamma   90.00
#
_symmetry.space_group_name_H-M   'P 1'
#
loop_
_entity.id
_entity.type
_entity.pdbx_description
1 polymer ?
#
loop_
_entity_poly.entity_id
_entity_poly.type
_entity_poly.pdbx_seq_one_letter_code
_entity_poly.pdbx_strand_id
1 'polypeptide(L)'
;MAGQRGEKTLGNLETILNGYENVEVVPSLFVFMGNFCSQPFNLSFKSISSFRAQFGKLGQMIASHQLLANFQHQQLKEHSRFLFIPGPDDVGPSTALPRCPLPKYLTEELQKYVPNAIFCSNPCSNPCRIMFYTQDIVLFRQDMLCRMRRSCLIPPSTEETSDPFEHLVATIIHQSHLCPLPLTVQPIIWNYDHGLHLYPTPHTIVLGDKSEQKAFRYTGVTCFNPGSFSNEGTFVAYQPCNQEVELSAL
;
A
#
# COMPACT_ATOMS: atom_id res chain seq x y z
N MET A 1 -0.46 -5.73 24.32
CA MET A 1 0.53 -5.13 23.40
C MET A 1 -0.02 -4.90 21.99
N ALA A 2 -0.67 -5.88 21.32
CA ALA A 2 -1.24 -5.66 19.98
C ALA A 2 -2.38 -4.61 19.93
N GLY A 3 -3.27 -4.58 20.92
CA GLY A 3 -4.37 -3.60 20.99
C GLY A 3 -3.91 -2.14 21.09
N GLN A 4 -2.92 -1.85 21.94
CA GLN A 4 -2.35 -0.51 22.11
C GLN A 4 -1.69 0.02 20.82
N ARG A 5 -1.08 -0.86 20.02
CA ARG A 5 -0.46 -0.49 18.75
C ARG A 5 -1.50 -0.07 17.70
N GLY A 6 -2.63 -0.77 17.65
CA GLY A 6 -3.74 -0.42 16.76
C GLY A 6 -4.34 0.94 17.09
N GLU A 7 -4.58 1.21 18.37
CA GLU A 7 -5.11 2.51 18.83
C GLU A 7 -4.15 3.67 18.52
N LYS A 8 -2.85 3.50 18.78
CA LYS A 8 -1.84 4.49 18.39
C LYS A 8 -1.84 4.76 16.88
N THR A 9 -1.95 3.71 16.06
CA THR A 9 -1.96 3.84 14.60
C THR A 9 -3.18 4.62 14.11
N LEU A 10 -4.36 4.39 14.70
CA LEU A 10 -5.56 5.15 14.38
C LEU A 10 -5.44 6.63 14.81
N GLY A 11 -4.89 6.92 15.99
CA GLY A 11 -4.66 8.30 16.43
C GLY A 11 -3.64 9.05 15.56
N ASN A 12 -2.60 8.36 15.10
CA ASN A 12 -1.67 8.92 14.12
C ASN A 12 -2.37 9.23 12.79
N LEU A 13 -3.25 8.32 12.32
CA LEU A 13 -4.02 8.52 11.09
C LEU A 13 -5.01 9.68 11.22
N GLU A 14 -5.69 9.81 12.35
CA GLU A 14 -6.55 10.95 12.69
C GLU A 14 -5.76 12.28 12.62
N THR A 15 -4.53 12.30 13.15
CA THR A 15 -3.64 13.47 13.06
C THR A 15 -3.32 13.84 11.61
N ILE A 16 -3.05 12.86 10.73
CA ILE A 16 -2.81 13.11 9.30
C ILE A 16 -4.04 13.67 8.61
N LEU A 17 -5.21 13.06 8.86
CA LEU A 17 -6.46 13.51 8.24
C LEU A 17 -6.81 14.95 8.67
N ASN A 18 -6.62 15.28 9.95
CA ASN A 18 -6.74 16.64 10.45
C ASN A 18 -5.73 17.60 9.79
N GLY A 19 -4.51 17.13 9.55
CA GLY A 19 -3.49 17.90 8.83
C GLY A 19 -3.96 18.30 7.43
N TYR A 20 -4.48 17.33 6.66
CA TYR A 20 -4.99 17.58 5.31
C TYR A 20 -6.32 18.34 5.26
N GLU A 21 -7.10 18.36 6.33
CA GLU A 21 -8.33 19.18 6.42
C GLU A 21 -8.02 20.68 6.40
N ASN A 22 -6.86 21.08 6.93
CA ASN A 22 -6.44 22.48 7.04
C ASN A 22 -5.69 23.01 5.81
N VAL A 23 -5.51 22.18 4.76
CA VAL A 23 -4.74 22.54 3.56
C VAL A 23 -5.71 22.84 2.40
N GLU A 24 -5.36 23.82 1.55
CA GLU A 24 -6.18 24.22 0.39
C GLU A 24 -6.34 23.11 -0.66
N VAL A 25 -5.32 22.25 -0.81
CA VAL A 25 -5.31 21.13 -1.75
C VAL A 25 -5.43 19.81 -1.01
N VAL A 26 -6.59 19.19 -1.12
CA VAL A 26 -6.86 17.87 -0.55
C VAL A 26 -6.38 16.76 -1.50
N PRO A 27 -5.74 15.69 -0.99
CA PRO A 27 -5.36 14.55 -1.82
C PRO A 27 -6.58 13.91 -2.51
N SER A 28 -6.50 13.71 -3.82
CA SER A 28 -7.57 13.05 -4.59
C SER A 28 -7.69 11.54 -4.29
N LEU A 29 -6.61 10.92 -3.81
CA LEU A 29 -6.55 9.50 -3.51
C LEU A 29 -5.68 9.23 -2.29
N PHE A 30 -6.25 8.57 -1.29
CA PHE A 30 -5.51 7.95 -0.21
C PHE A 30 -5.32 6.47 -0.51
N VAL A 31 -4.07 5.99 -0.45
CA VAL A 31 -3.74 4.58 -0.66
C VAL A 31 -3.31 3.97 0.65
N PHE A 32 -4.11 3.04 1.17
CA PHE A 32 -3.76 2.23 2.33
C PHE A 32 -3.26 0.87 1.87
N MET A 33 -1.98 0.59 2.14
CA MET A 33 -1.40 -0.72 1.91
C MET A 33 -1.37 -1.50 3.22
N GLY A 34 -1.77 -2.77 3.16
CA GLY A 34 -1.79 -3.67 4.32
C GLY A 34 -0.39 -3.91 4.91
N ASN A 35 -0.26 -4.65 5.99
CA ASN A 35 -1.30 -5.47 6.60
C ASN A 35 -2.24 -4.64 7.48
N PHE A 36 -3.53 -4.91 7.39
CA PHE A 36 -4.54 -4.22 8.21
C PHE A 36 -4.69 -4.83 9.61
N CYS A 37 -4.17 -6.04 9.80
CA CYS A 37 -4.03 -6.68 11.11
C CYS A 37 -2.59 -6.61 11.62
N SER A 38 -2.42 -6.36 12.93
CA SER A 38 -1.13 -6.49 13.59
C SER A 38 -0.66 -7.95 13.76
N GLN A 39 -1.59 -8.90 13.67
CA GLN A 39 -1.30 -10.33 13.76
C GLN A 39 -1.76 -11.02 12.48
N PRO A 40 -1.03 -12.06 12.00
CA PRO A 40 -1.48 -12.86 10.88
C PRO A 40 -2.90 -13.36 11.12
N PHE A 41 -3.75 -13.22 10.11
CA PHE A 41 -5.14 -13.57 10.25
C PHE A 41 -5.32 -15.07 10.52
N ASN A 42 -6.17 -15.39 11.50
CA ASN A 42 -6.60 -16.76 11.80
C ASN A 42 -8.09 -16.88 11.49
N LEU A 43 -8.52 -17.99 10.91
CA LEU A 43 -9.93 -18.31 10.60
C LEU A 43 -10.84 -18.49 11.84
N SER A 44 -10.35 -18.16 13.03
CA SER A 44 -11.18 -18.12 14.24
C SER A 44 -12.26 -17.04 14.14
N PHE A 45 -13.49 -17.37 14.54
CA PHE A 45 -14.61 -16.43 14.62
C PHE A 45 -14.27 -15.13 15.38
N LYS A 46 -13.48 -15.21 16.45
CA LYS A 46 -13.06 -14.03 17.22
C LYS A 46 -12.21 -13.06 16.39
N SER A 47 -11.37 -13.60 15.51
CA SER A 47 -10.51 -12.79 14.65
C SER A 47 -11.33 -12.05 13.58
N ILE A 48 -12.31 -12.74 12.96
CA ILE A 48 -13.23 -12.16 11.98
C ILE A 48 -14.07 -11.03 12.58
N SER A 49 -14.70 -11.27 13.73
CA SER A 49 -15.54 -10.27 14.39
C SER A 49 -14.72 -9.06 14.84
N SER A 50 -13.52 -9.29 15.37
CA SER A 50 -12.58 -8.22 15.75
C SER A 50 -12.15 -7.41 14.53
N PHE A 51 -11.84 -8.06 13.41
CA PHE A 51 -11.47 -7.38 12.16
C PHE A 51 -12.58 -6.48 11.63
N ARG A 52 -13.81 -7.01 11.54
CA ARG A 52 -14.99 -6.24 11.13
C ARG A 52 -15.20 -5.02 12.02
N ALA A 53 -15.08 -5.20 13.34
CA ALA A 53 -15.21 -4.09 14.29
C ALA A 53 -14.12 -3.03 14.10
N GLN A 54 -12.87 -3.43 13.81
CA GLN A 54 -11.77 -2.49 13.54
C GLN A 54 -11.95 -1.75 12.22
N PHE A 55 -12.40 -2.43 11.16
CA PHE A 55 -12.77 -1.80 9.89
C PHE A 55 -13.93 -0.82 10.05
N GLY A 56 -14.93 -1.17 10.87
CA GLY A 56 -16.02 -0.27 11.24
C GLY A 56 -15.53 0.99 11.97
N LYS A 57 -14.60 0.84 12.94
CA LYS A 57 -13.97 1.98 13.64
C LYS A 57 -13.20 2.89 12.68
N LEU A 58 -12.41 2.30 11.78
CA LEU A 58 -11.69 3.04 10.74
C LEU A 58 -12.66 3.80 9.82
N GLY A 59 -13.74 3.14 9.39
CA GLY A 59 -14.79 3.77 8.57
C GLY A 59 -15.47 4.94 9.28
N GLN A 60 -15.82 4.78 10.57
CA GLN A 60 -16.41 5.84 11.38
C GLN A 60 -15.47 7.05 11.53
N MET A 61 -14.18 6.80 11.77
CA MET A 61 -13.17 7.86 11.89
C MET A 61 -13.00 8.62 10.56
N ILE A 62 -12.91 7.93 9.43
CA ILE A 62 -12.85 8.60 8.11
C ILE A 62 -14.14 9.39 7.86
N ALA A 63 -15.30 8.81 8.20
CA ALA A 63 -16.59 9.48 8.05
C ALA A 63 -16.75 10.70 8.97
N SER A 64 -16.15 10.71 10.18
CA SER A 64 -16.21 11.86 11.08
C SER A 64 -15.44 13.06 10.52
N HIS A 65 -14.24 12.87 9.97
CA HIS A 65 -13.51 13.96 9.29
C HIS A 65 -14.23 14.43 8.03
N GLN A 66 -14.86 13.52 7.32
CA GLN A 66 -15.72 13.84 6.19
C GLN A 66 -16.98 14.65 6.58
N LEU A 67 -17.49 14.51 7.82
CA LEU A 67 -18.68 15.19 8.34
C LEU A 67 -18.37 16.51 9.06
N LEU A 68 -17.19 16.63 9.66
CA LEU A 68 -16.75 17.81 10.42
C LEU A 68 -16.17 18.94 9.55
N ALA A 69 -15.96 18.67 8.27
CA ALA A 69 -15.79 19.69 7.25
C ALA A 69 -16.98 20.65 7.29
N ASN A 70 -16.83 21.74 8.05
CA ASN A 70 -17.76 22.86 8.12
C ASN A 70 -18.14 23.28 6.70
N PHE A 71 -19.33 23.89 6.53
CA PHE A 71 -19.98 24.31 5.28
C PHE A 71 -19.11 24.99 4.19
N GLN A 72 -17.83 25.28 4.44
CA GLN A 72 -16.84 25.80 3.50
C GLN A 72 -15.86 24.76 2.91
N HIS A 73 -15.70 23.57 3.52
CA HIS A 73 -14.65 22.58 3.16
C HIS A 73 -15.19 21.17 2.86
N GLN A 74 -16.33 21.06 2.16
CA GLN A 74 -16.93 19.79 1.73
C GLN A 74 -16.09 19.02 0.66
N GLN A 75 -14.76 19.18 0.62
CA GLN A 75 -13.91 18.65 -0.43
C GLN A 75 -13.46 17.19 -0.20
N LEU A 76 -13.25 16.77 1.05
CA LEU A 76 -12.82 15.40 1.38
C LEU A 76 -13.86 14.33 1.01
N LYS A 77 -15.16 14.65 1.07
CA LYS A 77 -16.26 13.74 0.73
C LYS A 77 -16.44 13.56 -0.77
N GLU A 78 -16.33 14.65 -1.54
CA GLU A 78 -16.68 14.65 -2.96
C GLU A 78 -15.47 14.33 -3.85
N HIS A 79 -14.25 14.61 -3.39
CA HIS A 79 -13.05 14.49 -4.24
C HIS A 79 -12.07 13.40 -3.84
N SER A 80 -12.02 12.98 -2.57
CA SER A 80 -11.04 11.99 -2.11
C SER A 80 -11.59 10.57 -2.18
N ARG A 81 -10.83 9.69 -2.84
CA ARG A 81 -11.07 8.24 -2.87
C ARG A 81 -10.12 7.53 -1.92
N PHE A 82 -10.51 6.35 -1.44
CA PHE A 82 -9.71 5.55 -0.51
C PHE A 82 -9.46 4.18 -1.11
N LEU A 83 -8.24 3.91 -1.56
CA LEU A 83 -7.85 2.62 -2.13
C LEU A 83 -7.20 1.75 -1.06
N PHE A 84 -7.69 0.53 -0.92
CA PHE A 84 -7.15 -0.46 0.02
C PHE A 84 -6.49 -1.61 -0.72
N ILE A 85 -5.20 -1.83 -0.47
CA ILE A 85 -4.39 -2.90 -1.07
C ILE A 85 -4.04 -3.92 0.03
N PRO A 86 -4.41 -5.19 -0.12
CA PRO A 86 -4.11 -6.19 0.89
C PRO A 86 -2.62 -6.52 0.94
N GLY A 87 -2.10 -6.66 2.15
CA GLY A 87 -0.73 -7.10 2.41
C GLY A 87 -0.58 -8.63 2.45
N PRO A 88 0.65 -9.14 2.64
CA PRO A 88 0.95 -10.57 2.70
C PRO A 88 0.30 -11.34 3.87
N ASP A 89 0.05 -10.68 5.00
CA ASP A 89 -0.48 -11.35 6.20
C ASP A 89 -2.00 -11.13 6.40
N ASP A 90 -2.65 -10.47 5.43
CA ASP A 90 -4.08 -10.22 5.42
C ASP A 90 -4.90 -11.44 4.94
N VAL A 91 -6.22 -11.37 5.16
CA VAL A 91 -7.17 -12.43 4.80
C VAL A 91 -7.16 -12.68 3.31
N GLY A 92 -6.93 -13.94 2.92
CA GLY A 92 -7.01 -14.36 1.52
C GLY A 92 -6.93 -15.87 1.37
N PRO A 93 -7.29 -16.39 0.19
CA PRO A 93 -7.30 -17.83 -0.07
C PRO A 93 -5.89 -18.43 -0.21
N SER A 94 -4.90 -17.62 -0.58
CA SER A 94 -3.53 -18.06 -0.82
C SER A 94 -2.53 -16.91 -0.62
N THR A 95 -1.27 -17.25 -0.35
CA THR A 95 -0.12 -16.33 -0.35
C THR A 95 0.49 -16.14 -1.75
N ALA A 96 -0.07 -16.80 -2.76
CA ALA A 96 0.33 -16.66 -4.14
C ALA A 96 -0.01 -15.26 -4.69
N LEU A 97 0.83 -14.79 -5.62
CA LEU A 97 0.58 -13.57 -6.39
C LEU A 97 -0.05 -13.90 -7.75
N PRO A 98 -0.82 -13.00 -8.35
CA PRO A 98 -1.41 -11.82 -7.73
C PRO A 98 -2.45 -12.17 -6.66
N ARG A 99 -2.62 -11.31 -5.64
CA ARG A 99 -3.58 -11.57 -4.56
C ARG A 99 -4.98 -11.05 -4.91
N CYS A 100 -5.99 -11.75 -4.39
CA CYS A 100 -7.37 -11.29 -4.42
C CYS A 100 -7.60 -10.14 -3.42
N PRO A 101 -8.59 -9.26 -3.64
CA PRO A 101 -9.07 -8.31 -2.65
C PRO A 101 -9.56 -8.97 -1.36
N LEU A 102 -9.67 -8.14 -0.31
CA LEU A 102 -10.32 -8.54 0.93
C LEU A 102 -11.78 -8.94 0.66
N PRO A 103 -12.28 -10.03 1.26
CA PRO A 103 -13.67 -10.46 1.11
C PRO A 103 -14.68 -9.37 1.51
N LYS A 104 -15.76 -9.24 0.73
CA LYS A 104 -16.80 -8.20 0.94
C LYS A 104 -17.39 -8.19 2.35
N TYR A 105 -17.64 -9.37 2.91
CA TYR A 105 -18.18 -9.49 4.28
C TYR A 105 -17.25 -8.88 5.35
N LEU A 106 -15.97 -8.65 5.07
CA LEU A 106 -15.08 -7.95 6.00
C LEU A 106 -15.09 -6.43 5.76
N THR A 107 -15.25 -6.00 4.51
CA THR A 107 -15.15 -4.61 4.08
C THR A 107 -16.48 -3.86 4.13
N GLU A 108 -17.62 -4.57 4.18
CA GLU A 108 -18.97 -4.01 4.24
C GLU A 108 -19.15 -2.97 5.37
N GLU A 109 -18.58 -3.23 6.55
CA GLU A 109 -18.64 -2.30 7.69
C GLU A 109 -17.96 -0.97 7.37
N LEU A 110 -16.83 -0.99 6.66
CA LEU A 110 -16.11 0.23 6.27
C LEU A 110 -16.83 0.95 5.12
N GLN A 111 -17.28 0.20 4.11
CA GLN A 111 -18.00 0.75 2.95
C GLN A 111 -19.34 1.38 3.32
N LYS A 112 -19.97 0.93 4.41
CA LYS A 112 -21.17 1.58 4.97
C LYS A 112 -20.94 3.04 5.36
N TYR A 113 -19.76 3.35 5.90
CA TYR A 113 -19.41 4.72 6.31
C TYR A 113 -18.68 5.48 5.20
N VAL A 114 -17.89 4.79 4.38
CA VAL A 114 -17.07 5.37 3.32
C VAL A 114 -17.44 4.73 1.97
N PRO A 115 -18.46 5.24 1.26
CA PRO A 115 -18.89 4.65 -0.01
C PRO A 115 -17.82 4.78 -1.12
N ASN A 116 -16.92 5.76 -1.00
CA ASN A 116 -15.80 5.97 -1.94
C ASN A 116 -14.58 5.06 -1.67
N ALA A 117 -14.72 4.06 -0.79
CA ALA A 117 -13.68 3.08 -0.51
C ALA A 117 -13.60 2.01 -1.61
N ILE A 118 -12.47 1.99 -2.31
CA ILE A 118 -12.16 1.08 -3.40
C ILE A 118 -11.37 -0.10 -2.84
N PHE A 119 -11.98 -1.28 -2.96
CA PHE A 119 -11.29 -2.57 -2.89
C PHE A 119 -11.33 -3.12 -4.32
N CYS A 120 -10.18 -3.27 -4.96
CA CYS A 120 -10.10 -3.70 -6.37
C CYS A 120 -10.89 -5.00 -6.60
N SER A 121 -11.48 -5.18 -7.77
CA SER A 121 -12.23 -6.39 -8.10
C SER A 121 -11.29 -7.58 -8.37
N ASN A 122 -11.80 -8.80 -8.19
CA ASN A 122 -11.11 -10.01 -8.64
C ASN A 122 -10.75 -9.89 -10.14
N PRO A 123 -9.59 -10.40 -10.59
CA PRO A 123 -8.74 -11.36 -9.87
C PRO A 123 -7.56 -10.76 -9.09
N CYS A 124 -7.32 -9.44 -9.15
CA CYS A 124 -6.05 -8.86 -8.67
C CYS A 124 -6.27 -7.54 -7.90
N SER A 125 -5.91 -7.55 -6.62
CA SER A 125 -5.82 -6.35 -5.76
C SER A 125 -4.38 -5.96 -5.44
N ASN A 126 -3.43 -6.90 -5.56
CA ASN A 126 -2.02 -6.69 -5.29
C ASN A 126 -1.17 -7.57 -6.25
N PRO A 127 -0.46 -6.98 -7.22
CA PRO A 127 -0.29 -5.54 -7.45
C PRO A 127 -1.57 -4.82 -7.93
N CYS A 128 -1.60 -3.51 -7.78
CA CYS A 128 -2.64 -2.62 -8.29
C CYS A 128 -2.00 -1.61 -9.25
N ARG A 129 -2.63 -1.31 -10.39
CA ARG A 129 -2.17 -0.26 -11.31
C ARG A 129 -3.16 0.88 -11.35
N ILE A 130 -2.64 2.09 -11.31
CA ILE A 130 -3.42 3.32 -11.38
C ILE A 130 -2.95 4.08 -12.62
N MET A 131 -3.87 4.26 -13.55
CA MET A 131 -3.68 5.17 -14.67
C MET A 131 -4.17 6.56 -14.25
N PHE A 132 -3.25 7.50 -14.10
CA PHE A 132 -3.54 8.90 -13.81
C PHE A 132 -3.16 9.75 -15.01
N TYR A 133 -4.16 10.12 -15.83
CA TYR A 133 -3.95 10.74 -17.15
C TYR A 133 -2.99 9.90 -18.03
N THR A 134 -1.78 10.41 -18.25
CA THR A 134 -0.74 9.75 -19.07
C THR A 134 0.23 8.90 -18.24
N GLN A 135 0.10 8.90 -16.92
CA GLN A 135 1.03 8.22 -16.02
C GLN A 135 0.48 6.87 -15.58
N ASP A 136 1.34 5.86 -15.64
CA ASP A 136 1.10 4.53 -15.09
C ASP A 136 1.85 4.40 -13.76
N ILE A 137 1.08 4.17 -12.69
CA ILE A 137 1.56 4.04 -11.32
C ILE A 137 1.25 2.62 -10.85
N VAL A 138 2.30 1.85 -10.55
CA VAL A 138 2.18 0.48 -10.07
C VAL A 138 2.38 0.44 -8.57
N LEU A 139 1.39 -0.08 -7.85
CA LEU A 139 1.40 -0.25 -6.40
C LEU A 139 1.57 -1.75 -6.09
N PHE A 140 2.58 -2.10 -5.32
CA PHE A 140 2.87 -3.48 -4.99
C PHE A 140 3.22 -3.62 -3.51
N ARG A 141 2.35 -4.27 -2.74
CA ARG A 141 2.56 -4.51 -1.31
C ARG A 141 3.15 -5.90 -1.09
N GLN A 142 4.47 -5.98 -0.98
CA GLN A 142 5.15 -7.21 -0.62
C GLN A 142 6.52 -6.90 0.00
N ASP A 143 6.95 -7.72 0.97
CA ASP A 143 8.25 -7.54 1.62
C ASP A 143 9.41 -8.04 0.71
N MET A 144 9.59 -7.39 -0.44
CA MET A 144 10.48 -7.84 -1.52
C MET A 144 11.96 -7.69 -1.18
N LEU A 145 12.36 -6.64 -0.49
CA LEU A 145 13.75 -6.40 -0.13
C LEU A 145 14.30 -7.57 0.67
N CYS A 146 13.57 -7.96 1.72
CA CYS A 146 14.00 -9.06 2.58
C CYS A 146 13.99 -10.42 1.85
N ARG A 147 13.03 -10.66 0.96
CA ARG A 147 12.91 -11.90 0.20
C ARG A 147 14.03 -12.03 -0.83
N MET A 148 14.29 -10.98 -1.61
CA MET A 148 15.38 -10.98 -2.59
C MET A 148 16.74 -11.12 -1.91
N ARG A 149 16.99 -10.40 -0.81
CA ARG A 149 18.25 -10.53 -0.06
C ARG A 149 18.50 -11.93 0.48
N ARG A 150 17.46 -12.65 0.92
CA ARG A 150 17.59 -14.05 1.38
C ARG A 150 17.83 -15.03 0.23
N SER A 151 17.42 -14.68 -0.98
CA SER A 151 17.59 -15.50 -2.18
C SER A 151 18.81 -15.11 -3.02
N CYS A 152 19.56 -14.07 -2.63
CA CYS A 152 20.80 -13.69 -3.28
C CYS A 152 21.87 -14.78 -3.09
N LEU A 153 22.45 -15.25 -4.20
CA LEU A 153 23.61 -16.15 -4.16
C LEU A 153 24.89 -15.40 -3.74
N ILE A 154 25.06 -14.18 -4.27
CA ILE A 154 26.17 -13.29 -3.99
C ILE A 154 25.59 -12.02 -3.39
N PRO A 155 26.06 -11.57 -2.21
CA PRO A 155 25.62 -10.30 -1.66
C PRO A 155 26.06 -9.15 -2.60
N PRO A 156 25.22 -8.10 -2.75
CA PRO A 156 25.57 -6.98 -3.62
C PRO A 156 26.88 -6.34 -3.17
N SER A 157 27.73 -6.01 -4.15
CA SER A 157 29.01 -5.35 -3.89
C SER A 157 28.75 -3.94 -3.38
N THR A 158 29.60 -3.46 -2.47
CA THR A 158 29.54 -2.05 -2.01
C THR A 158 30.07 -1.07 -3.05
N GLU A 159 30.68 -1.57 -4.14
CA GLU A 159 31.26 -0.75 -5.21
C GLU A 159 30.20 -0.22 -6.18
N GLU A 160 29.17 -1.02 -6.48
CA GLU A 160 28.13 -0.65 -7.45
C GLU A 160 26.95 0.08 -6.80
N THR A 161 26.47 -0.42 -5.65
CA THR A 161 25.32 0.16 -4.94
C THR A 161 25.51 0.01 -3.44
N SER A 162 25.58 1.14 -2.72
CA SER A 162 25.66 1.11 -1.25
C SER A 162 24.32 0.78 -0.58
N ASP A 163 23.20 1.11 -1.22
CA ASP A 163 21.87 0.91 -0.63
C ASP A 163 21.17 -0.34 -1.19
N PRO A 164 20.77 -1.29 -0.32
CA PRO A 164 19.93 -2.42 -0.70
C PRO A 164 18.65 -2.07 -1.48
N PHE A 165 18.00 -0.93 -1.18
CA PHE A 165 16.78 -0.50 -1.87
C PHE A 165 17.05 -0.08 -3.32
N GLU A 166 18.16 0.61 -3.58
CA GLU A 166 18.56 1.00 -4.94
C GLU A 166 18.87 -0.23 -5.79
N HIS A 167 19.56 -1.20 -5.21
CA HIS A 167 19.82 -2.49 -5.86
C HIS A 167 18.52 -3.26 -6.15
N LEU A 168 17.57 -3.27 -5.22
CA LEU A 168 16.24 -3.87 -5.42
C LEU A 168 15.52 -3.23 -6.61
N VAL A 169 15.47 -1.89 -6.64
CA VAL A 169 14.81 -1.13 -7.71
C VAL A 169 15.46 -1.41 -9.06
N ALA A 170 16.79 -1.36 -9.14
CA ALA A 170 17.53 -1.67 -10.36
C ALA A 170 17.22 -3.09 -10.85
N THR A 171 17.16 -4.07 -9.94
CA THR A 171 16.85 -5.46 -10.30
C THR A 171 15.43 -5.60 -10.84
N ILE A 172 14.43 -5.02 -10.18
CA ILE A 172 13.02 -5.08 -10.61
C ILE A 172 12.84 -4.45 -11.99
N ILE A 173 13.47 -3.30 -12.23
CA ILE A 173 13.39 -2.60 -13.51
C ILE A 173 14.08 -3.41 -14.62
N HIS A 174 15.31 -3.89 -14.40
CA HIS A 174 16.03 -4.67 -15.41
C HIS A 174 15.35 -6.01 -15.73
N GLN A 175 14.77 -6.67 -14.73
CA GLN A 175 14.01 -7.91 -14.93
C GLN A 175 12.62 -7.66 -15.53
N SER A 176 12.15 -6.41 -15.57
CA SER A 176 10.81 -6.04 -16.03
C SER A 176 9.70 -6.87 -15.35
N HIS A 177 9.90 -7.26 -14.08
CA HIS A 177 9.00 -8.10 -13.33
C HIS A 177 8.99 -7.69 -11.85
N LEU A 178 7.81 -7.55 -11.24
CA LEU A 178 7.67 -7.16 -9.83
C LEU A 178 8.22 -8.21 -8.85
N CYS A 179 8.24 -9.48 -9.25
CA CYS A 179 8.71 -10.58 -8.41
C CYS A 179 9.66 -11.50 -9.17
N PRO A 180 10.94 -11.13 -9.37
CA PRO A 180 11.93 -11.97 -10.05
C PRO A 180 12.49 -13.03 -9.08
N LEU A 181 11.61 -13.85 -8.51
CA LEU A 181 11.95 -14.89 -7.54
C LEU A 181 11.44 -16.26 -8.01
N PRO A 182 12.11 -17.36 -7.61
CA PRO A 182 11.60 -18.71 -7.87
C PRO A 182 10.23 -18.94 -7.20
N LEU A 183 9.40 -19.78 -7.84
CA LEU A 183 8.07 -20.15 -7.34
C LEU A 183 8.09 -20.81 -5.95
N THR A 184 9.23 -21.40 -5.56
CA THR A 184 9.45 -21.97 -4.23
C THR A 184 9.53 -20.91 -3.12
N VAL A 185 9.96 -19.69 -3.46
CA VAL A 185 10.07 -18.55 -2.54
C VAL A 185 8.79 -17.71 -2.56
N GLN A 186 8.27 -17.44 -3.76
CA GLN A 186 7.03 -16.70 -3.96
C GLN A 186 6.16 -17.42 -5.00
N PRO A 187 5.08 -18.09 -4.57
CA PRO A 187 4.16 -18.72 -5.50
C PRO A 187 3.49 -17.66 -6.37
N ILE A 188 3.36 -17.94 -7.66
CA ILE A 188 2.63 -17.12 -8.62
C ILE A 188 1.57 -17.98 -9.30
N ILE A 189 0.36 -17.46 -9.42
CA ILE A 189 -0.74 -18.08 -10.14
C ILE A 189 -0.42 -17.96 -11.63
N TRP A 190 -0.07 -19.08 -12.27
CA TRP A 190 0.44 -19.11 -13.64
C TRP A 190 -0.42 -18.34 -14.65
N ASN A 191 -1.75 -18.43 -14.52
CA ASN A 191 -2.68 -17.75 -15.43
C ASN A 191 -2.62 -16.21 -15.33
N TYR A 192 -2.11 -15.66 -14.23
CA TYR A 192 -2.09 -14.22 -13.93
C TYR A 192 -0.67 -13.64 -13.78
N ASP A 193 0.35 -14.37 -14.22
CA ASP A 193 1.76 -13.92 -14.17
C ASP A 193 1.97 -12.60 -14.91
N HIS A 194 1.27 -12.42 -16.04
CA HIS A 194 1.27 -11.18 -16.82
C HIS A 194 0.89 -9.92 -16.02
N GLY A 195 0.15 -10.06 -14.91
CA GLY A 195 -0.19 -8.93 -14.03
C GLY A 195 1.02 -8.33 -13.31
N LEU A 196 2.07 -9.12 -13.11
CA LEU A 196 3.31 -8.75 -12.42
C LEU A 196 4.38 -8.14 -13.35
N HIS A 197 4.15 -8.15 -14.66
CA HIS A 197 5.09 -7.64 -15.66
C HIS A 197 5.15 -6.11 -15.63
N LEU A 198 6.36 -5.54 -15.73
CA LEU A 198 6.59 -4.10 -15.80
C LEU A 198 6.86 -3.62 -17.24
N TYR A 199 6.34 -4.35 -18.23
CA TYR A 199 6.40 -3.97 -19.63
C TYR A 199 5.00 -3.61 -20.14
N PRO A 200 4.76 -2.41 -20.69
CA PRO A 200 5.72 -1.30 -20.84
C PRO A 200 6.15 -0.70 -19.48
N THR A 201 7.30 -0.02 -19.46
CA THR A 201 7.87 0.54 -18.22
C THR A 201 6.92 1.58 -17.61
N PRO A 202 6.49 1.41 -16.35
CA PRO A 202 5.61 2.38 -15.71
C PRO A 202 6.39 3.65 -15.38
N HIS A 203 5.68 4.73 -15.10
CA HIS A 203 6.29 6.00 -14.69
C HIS A 203 6.68 5.97 -13.22
N THR A 204 5.90 5.26 -12.40
CA THR A 204 6.11 5.21 -10.96
C THR A 204 5.84 3.82 -10.40
N ILE A 205 6.70 3.35 -9.51
CA ILE A 205 6.54 2.08 -8.81
C ILE A 205 6.58 2.34 -7.30
N VAL A 206 5.49 2.01 -6.63
CA VAL A 206 5.37 2.10 -5.17
C VAL A 206 5.52 0.70 -4.59
N LEU A 207 6.64 0.48 -3.91
CA LEU A 207 6.93 -0.78 -3.25
C LEU A 207 6.56 -0.64 -1.78
N GLY A 208 5.45 -1.24 -1.36
CA GLY A 208 5.10 -1.33 0.05
C GLY A 208 5.90 -2.42 0.74
N ASP A 209 7.02 -2.07 1.37
CA ASP A 209 7.86 -2.97 2.15
C ASP A 209 7.92 -2.50 3.61
N LYS A 210 8.31 -3.40 4.52
CA LYS A 210 8.59 -3.10 5.93
C LYS A 210 9.94 -2.40 6.13
N SER A 211 10.74 -2.23 5.08
CA SER A 211 11.99 -1.47 5.12
C SER A 211 11.77 0.02 5.36
N GLU A 212 12.85 0.73 5.65
CA GLU A 212 12.87 2.18 5.82
C GLU A 212 12.28 2.91 4.61
N GLN A 213 11.71 4.08 4.88
CA GLN A 213 11.15 4.95 3.86
C GLN A 213 12.27 5.48 2.95
N LYS A 214 12.12 5.28 1.63
CA LYS A 214 13.10 5.76 0.66
C LYS A 214 12.46 6.03 -0.70
N ALA A 215 12.98 7.04 -1.40
CA ALA A 215 12.68 7.33 -2.80
C ALA A 215 13.96 7.24 -3.63
N PHE A 216 13.86 6.68 -4.83
CA PHE A 216 14.95 6.54 -5.77
C PHE A 216 14.42 6.62 -7.20
N ARG A 217 15.04 7.48 -8.02
CA ARG A 217 14.71 7.60 -9.43
C ARG A 217 15.76 6.88 -10.26
N TYR A 218 15.36 5.84 -10.97
CA TYR A 218 16.24 5.01 -11.79
C TYR A 218 15.73 4.94 -13.21
N THR A 219 16.59 5.21 -14.20
CA THR A 219 16.27 5.11 -15.64
C THR A 219 14.96 5.82 -16.05
N GLY A 220 14.64 6.95 -15.42
CA GLY A 220 13.41 7.71 -15.69
C GLY A 220 12.14 7.18 -15.01
N VAL A 221 12.23 6.13 -14.20
CA VAL A 221 11.15 5.60 -13.37
C VAL A 221 11.36 6.06 -11.93
N THR A 222 10.30 6.60 -11.32
CA THR A 222 10.32 7.00 -9.91
C THR A 222 9.87 5.83 -9.05
N CYS A 223 10.75 5.32 -8.19
CA CYS A 223 10.45 4.21 -7.30
C CYS A 223 10.54 4.66 -5.85
N PHE A 224 9.56 4.32 -5.02
CA PHE A 224 9.63 4.65 -3.59
C PHE A 224 8.94 3.61 -2.71
N ASN A 225 9.42 3.53 -1.48
CA ASN A 225 8.82 2.77 -0.40
C ASN A 225 8.31 3.74 0.67
N PRO A 226 7.02 3.72 1.03
CA PRO A 226 6.50 4.59 2.08
C PRO A 226 6.92 4.20 3.49
N GLY A 227 7.40 2.98 3.70
CA GLY A 227 7.78 2.49 5.02
C GLY A 227 6.61 1.99 5.87
N SER A 228 6.90 1.70 7.15
CA SER A 228 5.93 1.11 8.07
C SER A 228 5.23 2.18 8.92
N PHE A 229 4.04 2.59 8.48
CA PHE A 229 3.22 3.59 9.19
C PHE A 229 2.97 3.24 10.67
N SER A 230 2.70 1.96 10.98
CA SER A 230 2.40 1.52 12.34
C SER A 230 3.59 1.54 13.32
N ASN A 231 4.83 1.50 12.81
CA ASN A 231 6.05 1.52 13.62
C ASN A 231 6.61 2.94 13.73
N GLU A 232 6.76 3.59 12.57
CA GLU A 232 7.54 4.82 12.40
C GLU A 232 6.65 6.04 12.15
N GLY A 233 5.35 5.86 11.88
CA GLY A 233 4.47 6.98 11.51
C GLY A 233 4.80 7.59 10.14
N THR A 234 5.58 6.88 9.31
CA THR A 234 6.03 7.33 8.00
C THR A 234 4.96 7.15 6.93
N PHE A 235 4.83 8.15 6.06
CA PHE A 235 3.93 8.14 4.91
C PHE A 235 4.50 9.02 3.79
N VAL A 236 3.98 8.86 2.57
CA VAL A 236 4.49 9.57 1.40
C VAL A 236 3.36 10.30 0.70
N ALA A 237 3.59 11.57 0.38
CA ALA A 237 2.76 12.31 -0.57
C ALA A 237 3.43 12.25 -1.95
N TYR A 238 2.66 11.82 -2.95
CA TYR A 238 3.14 11.74 -4.32
C TYR A 238 2.35 12.69 -5.20
N GLN A 239 3.05 13.61 -5.86
CA GLN A 239 2.44 14.55 -6.79
C GLN A 239 2.64 14.05 -8.23
N PRO A 240 1.60 13.49 -8.88
CA PRO A 240 1.76 12.89 -10.19
C PRO A 240 2.21 13.90 -11.24
N CYS A 241 1.71 15.15 -11.24
CA CYS A 241 2.05 16.10 -12.31
C CYS A 241 3.56 16.35 -12.48
N ASN A 242 4.32 16.36 -11.39
CA ASN A 242 5.77 16.56 -11.39
C ASN A 242 6.57 15.27 -11.16
N GLN A 243 5.88 14.16 -10.83
CA GLN A 243 6.48 12.92 -10.33
C GLN A 243 7.36 13.14 -9.08
N GLU A 244 6.98 14.12 -8.27
CA GLU A 244 7.68 14.47 -7.03
C GLU A 244 7.16 13.62 -5.87
N VAL A 245 8.10 13.17 -5.03
CA VAL A 245 7.86 12.29 -3.90
C VAL A 245 8.28 13.03 -2.64
N GLU A 246 7.30 13.36 -1.79
CA GLU A 246 7.51 14.00 -0.51
C GLU A 246 7.45 12.96 0.61
N LEU A 247 8.59 12.72 1.25
CA LEU A 247 8.71 11.82 2.37
C LEU A 247 8.31 12.54 3.66
N SER A 248 7.29 12.02 4.35
CA SER A 248 6.76 12.60 5.58
C SER A 248 6.78 11.58 6.72
N ALA A 249 6.93 12.09 7.94
CA ALA A 249 6.83 11.32 9.18
C ALA A 249 6.08 12.14 10.23
N LEU A 250 5.29 11.47 11.06
CA LEU A 250 4.57 12.06 12.20
C LEU A 250 5.43 12.14 13.47
#